data_AF-A0A4Q4XG76-F1
#
_entry.id   AF-A0A4Q4XG76-F1
#
_cell.length_a   1.000
_cell.length_b   1.000
_cell.length_c   1.000
_cell.angle_alpha   90.00
_cell.angle_beta   90.00
_cell.angle_gamma   90.00
#
_symmetry.space_group_name_H-M   'P 1'
#
loop_
_entity.id
_entity.type
_entity.pdbx_description
1 polymer ?
#
loop_
_entity_poly.entity_id
_entity_poly.type
_entity_poly.pdbx_seq_one_letter_code
_entity_poly.pdbx_strand_id
1 'polypeptide(L)'
;MKNTDGMTKAIDEKVLEYALLENVEGVSQEALFCLRRANEDVWGSWKDYDDYIAWLMRLEVKGYHDSKIEVEVFFAESDDSSGERGSRWFDALWKSQAGDWITYSSSTVRGTTHETIMRPEFGVLDTIFSKIADV
;
A
#
# COMPACT_ATOMS: atom_id res chain seq x y z
N MET A 1 27.69 10.45 7.66
CA MET A 1 26.93 9.48 6.85
C MET A 1 27.44 8.10 7.20
N LYS A 2 26.60 7.25 7.80
CA LYS A 2 26.98 5.84 8.02
C LYS A 2 27.21 5.20 6.65
N ASN A 3 28.10 4.23 6.58
CA ASN A 3 28.46 3.48 5.38
C ASN A 3 27.30 2.52 5.00
N THR A 4 26.11 3.08 4.79
CA THR A 4 24.85 2.36 4.54
C THR A 4 24.82 1.74 3.15
N ASP A 5 25.54 2.32 2.18
CA ASP A 5 25.49 1.91 0.78
C ASP A 5 25.90 0.44 0.54
N GLY A 6 27.02 0.00 1.13
CA GLY A 6 27.50 -1.37 0.93
C GLY A 6 26.62 -2.45 1.57
N MET A 7 26.08 -2.18 2.76
CA MET A 7 25.21 -3.13 3.47
C MET A 7 23.82 -3.17 2.86
N THR A 8 23.26 -2.01 2.50
CA THR A 8 22.00 -1.89 1.76
C THR A 8 22.06 -2.66 0.45
N LYS A 9 23.13 -2.48 -0.33
CA LYS A 9 23.30 -3.19 -1.59
C LYS A 9 23.37 -4.71 -1.41
N ALA A 10 24.09 -5.18 -0.39
CA ALA A 10 24.17 -6.61 -0.08
C ALA A 10 22.80 -7.19 0.35
N ILE A 11 21.99 -6.42 1.07
CA ILE A 11 20.61 -6.80 1.41
C ILE A 11 19.77 -6.88 0.14
N ASP A 12 19.83 -5.89 -0.76
CA ASP A 12 19.08 -5.88 -2.01
C ASP A 12 19.42 -7.07 -2.91
N GLU A 13 20.71 -7.38 -3.04
CA GLU A 13 21.18 -8.55 -3.78
C GLU A 13 20.58 -9.84 -3.19
N LYS A 14 20.54 -9.96 -1.86
CA LYS A 14 19.97 -11.14 -1.19
C LYS A 14 18.45 -11.22 -1.27
N VAL A 15 17.76 -10.09 -1.18
CA VAL A 15 16.29 -10.03 -1.35
C VAL A 15 15.91 -10.52 -2.74
N LEU A 16 16.59 -10.05 -3.79
CA LEU A 16 16.32 -10.51 -5.15
C LEU A 16 16.70 -11.99 -5.34
N GLU A 17 17.85 -12.41 -4.84
CA GLU A 17 18.28 -13.83 -4.89
C GLU A 17 17.23 -14.75 -4.27
N TYR A 18 16.75 -14.43 -3.06
CA TYR A 18 15.74 -15.25 -2.39
C TYR A 18 14.38 -15.17 -3.08
N ALA A 19 13.94 -13.99 -3.51
CA ALA A 19 12.68 -13.85 -4.26
C ALA A 19 12.65 -14.72 -5.52
N LEU A 20 13.78 -14.89 -6.20
CA LEU A 20 13.91 -15.74 -7.40
C LEU A 20 14.03 -17.24 -7.09
N LEU A 21 14.44 -17.59 -5.87
CA LEU A 21 14.42 -18.99 -5.39
C LEU A 21 13.03 -19.43 -4.95
N GLU A 22 12.15 -18.48 -4.65
CA GLU A 22 10.76 -18.72 -4.32
C GLU A 22 9.87 -18.89 -5.56
N ASN A 23 8.62 -19.30 -5.35
CA ASN A 23 7.66 -19.42 -6.44
C ASN A 23 7.21 -18.02 -6.90
N VAL A 24 7.60 -17.65 -8.12
CA VAL A 24 7.24 -16.37 -8.76
C VAL A 24 5.87 -16.38 -9.45
N GLU A 25 5.06 -17.43 -9.28
CA GLU A 25 3.70 -17.50 -9.85
C GLU A 25 2.84 -16.30 -9.46
N GLY A 26 3.04 -15.75 -8.25
CA GLY A 26 2.37 -14.54 -7.78
C GLY A 26 2.56 -13.33 -8.71
N VAL A 27 3.75 -13.16 -9.30
CA VAL A 27 4.04 -12.07 -10.24
C VAL A 27 3.21 -12.22 -11.53
N SER A 28 3.05 -13.46 -12.00
CA SER A 28 2.21 -13.74 -13.18
C SER A 28 0.73 -13.48 -12.89
N GLN A 29 0.26 -13.87 -11.69
CA GLN A 29 -1.12 -13.63 -11.26
C GLN A 29 -1.40 -12.13 -11.07
N GLU A 30 -0.46 -11.37 -10.50
CA GLU A 30 -0.53 -9.91 -10.38
C GLU A 30 -0.61 -9.24 -11.75
N ALA A 31 0.22 -9.64 -12.71
CA ALA A 31 0.15 -9.10 -14.06
C ALA A 31 -1.22 -9.36 -14.71
N LEU A 32 -1.79 -10.55 -14.53
CA LEU A 32 -3.13 -10.88 -15.02
C LEU A 32 -4.22 -10.06 -14.31
N PHE A 33 -4.08 -9.82 -13.00
CA PHE A 33 -4.96 -8.98 -12.20
C PHE A 33 -4.95 -7.53 -12.70
N CYS A 34 -3.77 -6.92 -12.79
CA CYS A 34 -3.57 -5.54 -13.21
C CYS A 34 -3.99 -5.29 -14.67
N LEU A 35 -3.77 -6.26 -15.56
CA LEU A 35 -4.20 -6.17 -16.97
C LEU A 35 -5.69 -6.53 -17.17
N ARG A 36 -6.41 -6.91 -16.11
CA ARG A 36 -7.80 -7.43 -16.18
C ARG A 36 -7.92 -8.59 -17.19
N ARG A 37 -6.90 -9.44 -17.27
CA ARG A 37 -6.85 -10.62 -18.16
C ARG A 37 -7.14 -11.94 -17.45
N ALA A 38 -7.46 -11.88 -16.16
CA ALA A 38 -8.05 -12.98 -15.42
C ALA A 38 -9.55 -13.12 -15.72
N ASN A 39 -10.30 -13.84 -14.88
CA ASN A 39 -11.75 -13.93 -14.98
C ASN A 39 -12.42 -12.54 -14.88
N GLU A 40 -13.62 -12.38 -15.45
CA GLU A 40 -14.34 -11.09 -15.49
C GLU A 40 -14.60 -10.48 -14.11
N ASP A 41 -14.61 -11.30 -13.06
CA ASP A 41 -14.84 -10.91 -11.66
C ASP A 41 -13.55 -10.74 -10.84
N VAL A 42 -12.37 -10.62 -11.46
CA VAL A 42 -11.10 -10.59 -10.71
C VAL A 42 -11.00 -9.41 -9.75
N TRP A 43 -11.63 -8.27 -10.08
CA TRP A 43 -11.74 -7.08 -9.22
C TRP A 43 -13.05 -7.06 -8.42
N GLY A 44 -13.78 -8.17 -8.36
CA GLY A 44 -15.10 -8.26 -7.73
C GLY A 44 -16.13 -7.30 -8.32
N SER A 45 -17.22 -7.08 -7.58
CA SER A 45 -18.35 -6.25 -8.01
C SER A 45 -18.04 -4.74 -8.09
N TRP A 46 -16.93 -4.31 -7.49
CA TRP A 46 -16.49 -2.93 -7.46
C TRP A 46 -15.68 -2.54 -8.69
N LYS A 47 -14.96 -3.47 -9.35
CA LYS A 47 -14.23 -3.28 -10.63
C LYS A 47 -13.04 -2.30 -10.59
N ASP A 48 -13.19 -1.15 -9.94
CA ASP A 48 -12.19 -0.10 -9.80
C ASP A 48 -12.25 0.57 -8.42
N TYR A 49 -11.15 1.15 -7.99
CA TYR A 49 -10.97 1.78 -6.68
C TYR A 49 -11.95 2.93 -6.42
N ASP A 50 -12.39 3.65 -7.47
CA ASP A 50 -13.41 4.70 -7.36
C ASP A 50 -14.74 4.14 -6.82
N ASP A 51 -15.13 2.95 -7.29
CA ASP A 51 -16.35 2.26 -6.85
C ASP A 51 -16.12 1.48 -5.55
N TYR A 52 -14.89 1.03 -5.29
CA TYR A 52 -14.51 0.30 -4.08
C TYR A 52 -14.80 1.09 -2.81
N ILE A 53 -14.37 2.36 -2.73
CA ILE A 53 -14.53 3.11 -1.47
C ILE A 53 -16.02 3.39 -1.20
N ALA A 54 -16.79 3.71 -2.24
CA ALA A 54 -18.24 3.87 -2.10
C ALA A 54 -18.91 2.56 -1.65
N TRP A 55 -18.44 1.41 -2.14
CA TRP A 55 -18.91 0.09 -1.73
C TRP A 55 -18.51 -0.23 -0.28
N LEU A 56 -17.24 -0.01 0.10
CA LEU A 56 -16.73 -0.16 1.46
C LEU A 56 -17.59 0.67 2.42
N MET A 57 -17.85 1.93 2.08
CA MET A 57 -18.65 2.79 2.94
C MET A 57 -20.07 2.32 3.14
N ARG A 58 -20.70 1.76 2.10
CA ARG A 58 -22.04 1.21 2.22
C ARG A 58 -22.09 0.02 3.18
N LEU A 59 -21.03 -0.77 3.26
CA LEU A 59 -20.96 -1.91 4.18
C LEU A 59 -20.69 -1.45 5.60
N GLU A 60 -19.76 -0.53 5.78
CA GLU A 60 -19.31 -0.08 7.10
C GLU A 60 -20.37 0.77 7.79
N VAL A 61 -21.03 1.68 7.05
CA VAL A 61 -22.14 2.51 7.58
C VAL A 61 -23.39 1.69 7.89
N LYS A 62 -23.67 0.64 7.12
CA LYS A 62 -24.86 -0.23 7.32
C LYS A 62 -24.60 -1.40 8.26
N GLY A 63 -23.34 -1.60 8.65
CA GLY A 63 -22.82 -2.87 9.10
C GLY A 63 -22.85 -3.02 10.61
N TYR A 64 -21.74 -2.74 11.29
CA TYR A 64 -21.46 -3.47 12.53
C TYR A 64 -20.49 -2.76 13.48
N HIS A 65 -20.18 -1.47 13.28
CA HIS A 65 -19.15 -0.77 14.04
C HIS A 65 -19.59 0.62 14.54
N ASP A 66 -19.42 0.86 15.84
CA ASP A 66 -19.59 2.18 16.48
C ASP A 66 -18.38 3.11 16.26
N SER A 67 -17.34 2.63 15.58
CA SER A 67 -16.06 3.31 15.38
C SER A 67 -15.80 3.67 13.92
N LYS A 68 -15.18 4.83 13.69
CA LYS A 68 -14.70 5.23 12.36
C LYS A 68 -13.56 4.33 11.90
N ILE A 69 -13.45 4.14 10.58
CA ILE A 69 -12.29 3.51 9.96
C ILE A 69 -11.14 4.52 9.97
N GLU A 70 -9.98 4.11 10.48
CA GLU A 70 -8.74 4.86 10.34
C GLU A 70 -7.93 4.32 9.17
N VAL A 71 -7.59 5.19 8.23
CA VAL A 71 -6.75 4.88 7.08
C VAL A 71 -5.52 5.77 7.10
N GLU A 72 -4.37 5.16 7.35
CA GLU A 72 -3.07 5.82 7.31
C GLU A 72 -2.26 5.30 6.13
N VAL A 73 -1.75 6.22 5.32
CA VAL A 73 -1.01 5.90 4.09
C VAL A 73 0.40 6.47 4.14
N PHE A 74 1.38 5.63 3.82
CA PHE A 74 2.78 6.02 3.70
C PHE A 74 3.20 5.92 2.23
N PHE A 75 3.50 7.06 1.62
CA PHE A 75 4.03 7.13 0.26
C PHE A 75 5.55 7.12 0.29
N ALA A 76 6.18 6.44 -0.65
CA ALA A 76 7.61 6.57 -0.86
C ALA A 76 7.94 7.93 -1.52
N GLU A 77 9.15 8.45 -1.30
CA GLU A 77 9.58 9.69 -1.98
C GLU A 77 9.72 9.50 -3.50
N SER A 78 10.13 8.30 -3.93
CA SER A 78 10.26 7.93 -5.35
C SER A 78 9.70 6.53 -5.63
N ASP A 79 8.48 6.44 -6.16
CA ASP A 79 7.84 5.18 -6.52
C ASP A 79 7.59 5.14 -8.04
N ASP A 80 8.38 4.32 -8.75
CA ASP A 80 8.23 4.12 -10.20
C ASP A 80 7.14 3.09 -10.56
N SER A 81 6.66 2.30 -9.60
CA SER A 81 5.60 1.31 -9.80
C SER A 81 4.22 1.98 -9.83
N SER A 82 3.91 2.79 -8.81
CA SER A 82 2.64 3.54 -8.77
C SER A 82 2.72 4.90 -9.50
N GLY A 83 3.93 5.46 -9.58
CA GLY A 83 4.17 6.78 -10.15
C GLY A 83 3.58 7.92 -9.31
N GLU A 84 4.09 9.13 -9.52
CA GLU A 84 3.62 10.33 -8.84
C GLU A 84 2.11 10.59 -9.08
N ARG A 85 1.63 10.34 -10.30
CA ARG A 85 0.21 10.51 -10.64
C ARG A 85 -0.69 9.53 -9.88
N GLY A 86 -0.28 8.26 -9.76
CA GLY A 86 -1.04 7.24 -9.04
C GLY A 86 -1.14 7.59 -7.56
N SER A 87 0.00 7.93 -6.94
CA SER A 87 0.05 8.36 -5.54
C SER A 87 -0.84 9.59 -5.27
N ARG A 88 -0.77 10.63 -6.12
CA ARG A 88 -1.61 11.84 -5.98
C ARG A 88 -3.10 11.54 -6.17
N TRP A 89 -3.45 10.71 -7.14
CA TRP A 89 -4.84 10.32 -7.36
C TRP A 89 -5.39 9.54 -6.16
N PHE A 90 -4.64 8.57 -5.63
CA PHE A 90 -5.04 7.78 -4.47
C PHE A 90 -5.21 8.64 -3.23
N ASP A 91 -4.26 9.54 -2.96
CA ASP A 91 -4.33 10.50 -1.85
C ASP A 91 -5.55 11.42 -1.96
N ALA A 92 -5.81 11.97 -3.15
CA ALA A 92 -6.97 12.82 -3.39
C ALA A 92 -8.29 12.06 -3.23
N LEU A 93 -8.34 10.83 -3.73
CA LEU A 93 -9.50 9.94 -3.62
C LEU A 93 -9.85 9.72 -2.14
N TRP A 94 -8.90 9.27 -1.32
CA TRP A 94 -9.16 9.04 0.10
C TRP A 94 -9.46 10.32 0.89
N LYS A 95 -8.77 11.44 0.61
CA LYS A 95 -9.10 12.74 1.21
C LYS A 95 -10.53 13.18 0.92
N SER A 96 -11.05 12.89 -0.27
CA SER A 96 -12.44 13.21 -0.63
C SER A 96 -13.48 12.40 0.15
N GLN A 97 -13.07 11.27 0.74
CA GLN A 97 -13.93 10.35 1.49
C GLN A 97 -13.80 10.51 3.00
N ALA A 98 -12.83 11.31 3.48
CA ALA A 98 -12.66 11.61 4.90
C ALA A 98 -13.88 12.34 5.46
N GLY A 99 -14.34 11.95 6.66
CA GLY A 99 -15.54 12.54 7.25
C GLY A 99 -16.10 11.77 8.44
N ASP A 100 -17.42 11.56 8.43
CA ASP A 100 -18.15 11.01 9.58
C ASP A 100 -17.75 9.57 9.91
N TRP A 101 -17.27 8.80 8.92
CA TRP A 101 -16.98 7.37 9.07
C TRP A 101 -15.55 6.98 8.72
N ILE A 102 -14.76 7.89 8.11
CA ILE A 102 -13.35 7.67 7.78
C ILE A 102 -12.51 8.80 8.38
N THR A 103 -11.46 8.42 9.10
CA THR A 103 -10.32 9.28 9.40
C THR A 103 -9.20 8.91 8.44
N TYR A 104 -8.72 9.88 7.66
CA TYR A 104 -7.63 9.66 6.70
C TYR A 104 -6.41 10.52 7.03
N SER A 105 -5.23 9.92 7.00
CA SER A 105 -3.95 10.62 7.04
C SER A 105 -2.97 10.02 6.06
N SER A 106 -2.11 10.86 5.50
CA SER A 106 -1.03 10.41 4.63
C SER A 106 0.26 11.15 4.90
N SER A 107 1.39 10.48 4.64
CA SER A 107 2.72 11.06 4.73
C SER A 107 3.64 10.53 3.63
N THR A 108 4.65 11.32 3.27
CA THR A 108 5.72 10.88 2.36
C THR A 108 6.97 10.59 3.18
N VAL A 109 7.50 9.38 3.04
CA VAL A 109 8.69 8.91 3.72
C VAL A 109 9.91 9.28 2.87
N ARG A 110 10.77 10.14 3.38
CA ARG A 110 11.89 10.69 2.60
C ARG A 110 13.01 9.68 2.40
N GLY A 111 13.67 9.71 1.24
CA GLY A 111 14.77 8.83 0.91
C GLY A 111 14.37 7.38 0.64
N THR A 112 13.08 7.10 0.46
CA THR A 112 12.57 5.76 0.15
C THR A 112 12.09 5.64 -1.28
N THR A 113 12.09 4.40 -1.73
CA THR A 113 11.53 3.93 -2.99
C THR A 113 10.43 2.90 -2.73
N HIS A 114 9.77 2.46 -3.80
CA HIS A 114 8.81 1.36 -3.78
C HIS A 114 9.33 0.13 -3.03
N GLU A 115 10.59 -0.24 -3.26
CA GLU A 115 11.25 -1.43 -2.72
C GLU A 115 11.76 -1.25 -1.29
N THR A 116 11.94 0.01 -0.84
CA THR A 116 12.72 0.31 0.37
C THR A 116 11.90 0.91 1.49
N ILE A 117 10.69 1.42 1.24
CA ILE A 117 9.84 2.06 2.25
C ILE A 117 9.53 1.15 3.46
N MET A 118 9.47 -0.16 3.25
CA MET A 118 9.19 -1.13 4.30
C MET A 118 10.42 -1.55 5.10
N ARG A 119 11.60 -1.02 4.82
CA ARG A 119 12.79 -1.41 5.59
C ARG A 119 12.77 -0.79 7.00
N PRO A 120 13.28 -1.51 8.02
CA PRO A 120 13.21 -1.06 9.41
C PRO A 120 13.81 0.33 9.65
N GLU A 121 14.87 0.72 8.92
CA GLU A 121 15.52 2.02 9.11
C GLU A 121 14.63 3.25 8.82
N PHE A 122 13.51 3.06 8.12
CA PHE A 122 12.57 4.14 7.81
C PHE A 122 11.40 4.24 8.81
N GLY A 123 11.28 3.30 9.76
CA GLY A 123 10.33 3.37 10.87
C GLY A 123 8.84 3.23 10.51
N VAL A 124 8.50 2.97 9.23
CA VAL A 124 7.11 2.76 8.79
C VAL A 124 6.53 1.53 9.46
N LEU A 125 7.26 0.41 9.43
CA LEU A 125 6.84 -0.83 10.08
C LEU A 125 6.65 -0.65 11.59
N ASP A 126 7.57 0.06 12.26
CA ASP A 126 7.47 0.33 13.69
C ASP A 126 6.20 1.13 14.01
N THR A 127 5.86 2.11 13.17
CA THR A 127 4.63 2.90 13.30
C THR A 127 3.38 2.02 13.16
N ILE A 128 3.34 1.19 12.12
CA ILE A 128 2.21 0.27 11.85
C ILE A 128 2.05 -0.72 13.02
N PHE A 129 3.11 -1.40 13.42
CA PHE A 129 3.04 -2.41 14.47
C PHE A 129 2.73 -1.83 15.85
N SER A 130 3.21 -0.63 16.16
CA SER A 130 2.87 0.05 17.41
C SER A 130 1.37 0.34 17.47
N LYS A 131 0.79 0.86 16.38
CA LYS A 131 -0.66 1.11 16.30
C LYS A 131 -1.49 -0.16 16.43
N ILE A 132 -1.09 -1.25 15.78
CA ILE A 132 -1.82 -2.52 15.86
C ILE A 132 -1.73 -3.14 17.25
N ALA A 133 -0.60 -3.01 17.94
CA ALA A 133 -0.42 -3.55 19.29
C ALA A 133 -1.27 -2.83 20.34
N ASP A 134 -1.67 -1.58 20.08
CA ASP A 134 -2.54 -0.77 20.95
C ASP A 134 -4.05 -0.98 20.70
N VAL A 135 -4.42 -1.83 19.73
CA VAL A 135 -5.82 -2.21 19.39
C VAL A 135 -6.18 -3.55 20.06
#